data_AF-A0A0F9FHY0-F1
#
_entry.id   AF-A0A0F9FHY0-F1
#
_cell.length_a   1.000
_cell.length_b   1.000
_cell.length_c   1.000
_cell.angle_alpha   90.00
_cell.angle_beta   90.00
_cell.angle_gamma   90.00
#
_symmetry.space_group_name_H-M   'P 1'
#
loop_
_entity.id
_entity.type
_entity.pdbx_description
1 polymer ?
#
loop_
_entity_poly.entity_id
_entity_poly.type
_entity_poly.pdbx_seq_one_letter_code
_entity_poly.pdbx_strand_id
1 'polypeptide(L)'
;MPKPGEHKTVQGRILEYAQEIGWTFVSQTEAEQRRGFRANGGSIAERAAKASLYFDYLLFTKAREFNSKYSEAEGVLIGRLRRLQANIFGNREFLGYLRNEGKFFCADENRELDLKLIDFKTIEDNVFEVTEEFYVHNGAYGNREDVVFLINGIPVMVIECKNADMDEAIAIGIDQIRRYHDETPEFFVPEMIFTATEAIGFSYGVTWNIVRRNIFNWKQKQIGKLEAKVKSFCDRRHILDMLKHFIVFAEKDEELNKYILAQHQVGAVHRVVDRCLDPERTRGLVWHTQGSGKTFTMIKAAEMLFKAPESEKPTILLMIDRNELEDQMIKNLAALGLHNVEHASRIRKLVKLLRDDYRGIIVT
;
A
#
# COMPACT_ATOMS: atom_id res chain seq x y z
N MET A 1 33.81 -20.39 -8.62
CA MET A 1 32.40 -19.95 -8.74
C MET A 1 32.38 -18.71 -9.62
N PRO A 2 31.50 -18.59 -10.62
CA PRO A 2 31.37 -17.34 -11.37
C PRO A 2 30.99 -16.22 -10.39
N LYS A 3 31.61 -15.04 -10.54
CA LYS A 3 31.22 -13.86 -9.75
C LYS A 3 29.73 -13.58 -10.01
N PRO A 4 28.91 -13.33 -8.98
CA PRO A 4 27.53 -12.89 -9.19
C PRO A 4 27.51 -11.67 -10.12
N GLY A 5 26.53 -11.60 -11.01
CA GLY A 5 26.26 -10.38 -11.77
C GLY A 5 25.98 -9.21 -10.81
N GLU A 6 26.21 -7.99 -11.26
CA GLU A 6 26.01 -6.80 -10.43
C GLU A 6 24.57 -6.70 -9.90
N HIS A 7 23.57 -7.06 -10.72
CA HIS A 7 22.15 -7.16 -10.37
C HIS A 7 21.91 -8.08 -9.16
N LYS A 8 22.45 -9.31 -9.18
CA LYS A 8 22.38 -10.23 -8.04
C LYS A 8 23.06 -9.67 -6.79
N THR A 9 24.05 -8.80 -6.98
CA THR A 9 24.72 -8.08 -5.90
C THR A 9 23.84 -6.93 -5.35
N VAL A 10 23.01 -6.28 -6.17
CA VAL A 10 22.00 -5.32 -5.71
C VAL A 10 20.91 -6.04 -4.89
N GLN A 11 20.35 -7.11 -5.44
CA GLN A 11 19.33 -7.94 -4.79
C GLN A 11 19.80 -8.49 -3.44
N GLY A 12 20.98 -9.12 -3.39
CA GLY A 12 21.54 -9.65 -2.14
C GLY A 12 21.71 -8.58 -1.05
N ARG A 13 22.16 -7.37 -1.41
CA ARG A 13 22.27 -6.25 -0.46
C ARG A 13 20.91 -5.79 0.06
N ILE A 14 19.88 -5.75 -0.79
CA ILE A 14 18.52 -5.36 -0.37
C ILE A 14 17.99 -6.37 0.66
N LEU A 15 18.17 -7.67 0.41
CA LEU A 15 17.76 -8.73 1.34
C LEU A 15 18.51 -8.66 2.67
N GLU A 16 19.80 -8.35 2.67
CA GLU A 16 20.60 -8.10 3.88
C GLU A 16 20.05 -6.90 4.65
N TYR A 17 19.87 -5.76 3.98
CA TYR A 17 19.37 -4.54 4.64
C TYR A 17 17.94 -4.69 5.18
N ALA A 18 17.08 -5.45 4.49
CA ALA A 18 15.73 -5.76 4.97
C ALA A 18 15.77 -6.59 6.25
N GLN A 19 16.69 -7.56 6.36
CA GLN A 19 16.88 -8.34 7.58
C GLN A 19 17.31 -7.48 8.76
N GLU A 20 18.21 -6.52 8.53
CA GLU A 20 18.66 -5.60 9.57
C GLU A 20 17.55 -4.71 10.16
N ILE A 21 16.46 -4.48 9.42
CA ILE A 21 15.28 -3.70 9.89
C ILE A 21 14.09 -4.59 10.29
N GLY A 22 14.32 -5.90 10.44
CA GLY A 22 13.36 -6.83 11.04
C GLY A 22 12.43 -7.56 10.06
N TRP A 23 12.80 -7.68 8.79
CA TRP A 23 12.16 -8.62 7.86
C TRP A 23 12.85 -9.98 7.92
N THR A 24 12.08 -11.06 7.94
CA THR A 24 12.65 -12.41 7.88
C THR A 24 12.87 -12.80 6.43
N PHE A 25 14.10 -13.16 6.06
CA PHE A 25 14.36 -13.67 4.72
C PHE A 25 13.81 -15.08 4.57
N VAL A 26 13.02 -15.30 3.52
CA VAL A 26 12.53 -16.60 3.07
C VAL A 26 13.20 -16.92 1.75
N SER A 27 13.96 -18.01 1.71
CA SER A 27 14.66 -18.41 0.49
C SER A 27 13.68 -18.72 -0.64
N GLN A 28 14.12 -18.57 -1.90
CA GLN A 28 13.29 -18.93 -3.07
C GLN A 28 12.70 -20.34 -2.94
N THR A 29 13.50 -21.33 -2.55
CA THR A 29 13.04 -22.73 -2.40
C THR A 29 11.95 -22.87 -1.33
N GLU A 30 12.09 -22.18 -0.21
CA GLU A 30 11.10 -22.20 0.85
C GLU A 30 9.82 -21.46 0.44
N ALA A 31 9.94 -20.31 -0.23
CA ALA A 31 8.79 -19.58 -0.77
C ALA A 31 8.02 -20.41 -1.80
N GLU A 32 8.71 -21.09 -2.73
CA GLU A 32 8.11 -22.02 -3.68
C GLU A 32 7.36 -23.16 -2.97
N GLN A 33 7.96 -23.75 -1.93
CA GLN A 33 7.33 -24.81 -1.14
C GLN A 33 6.06 -24.31 -0.42
N ARG A 34 6.14 -23.18 0.28
CA ARG A 34 5.00 -22.58 1.00
C ARG A 34 3.86 -22.18 0.08
N ARG A 35 4.16 -21.86 -1.18
CA ARG A 35 3.18 -21.52 -2.22
C ARG A 35 2.64 -22.74 -2.96
N GLY A 36 3.10 -23.95 -2.65
CA GLY A 36 2.58 -25.20 -3.23
C GLY A 36 3.14 -25.54 -4.61
N PHE A 37 4.39 -25.14 -4.91
CA PHE A 37 5.07 -25.60 -6.12
C PHE A 37 5.21 -27.13 -6.11
N ARG A 38 5.11 -27.76 -7.29
CA ARG A 38 5.33 -29.20 -7.41
C ARG A 38 6.82 -29.53 -7.16
N ALA A 39 7.05 -30.56 -6.34
CA ALA A 39 8.40 -30.98 -5.94
C ALA A 39 9.21 -31.61 -7.09
N ASN A 40 8.55 -32.34 -8.00
CA ASN A 40 9.21 -33.07 -9.10
C ASN A 40 8.60 -32.73 -10.46
N GLY A 41 9.47 -32.68 -11.47
CA GLY A 41 9.14 -32.77 -12.90
C GLY A 41 8.75 -31.46 -13.58
N GLY A 42 9.35 -31.20 -14.74
CA GLY A 42 8.94 -30.16 -15.66
C GLY A 42 9.66 -28.82 -15.56
N SER A 43 9.28 -27.92 -16.46
CA SER A 43 9.64 -26.50 -16.46
C SER A 43 9.15 -25.80 -15.18
N ILE A 44 9.71 -24.62 -14.88
CA ILE A 44 9.25 -23.79 -13.75
C ILE A 44 7.76 -23.45 -13.85
N ALA A 45 7.24 -23.25 -15.08
CA ALA A 45 5.83 -23.03 -15.36
C ALA A 45 4.95 -24.21 -14.89
N GLU A 46 5.35 -25.44 -15.20
CA GLU A 46 4.61 -26.64 -14.79
C GLU A 46 4.62 -26.84 -13.26
N ARG A 47 5.74 -26.50 -12.61
CA ARG A 47 5.86 -26.53 -11.15
C ARG A 47 4.99 -25.46 -10.47
N ALA A 48 4.85 -24.30 -11.09
CA ALA A 48 4.11 -23.14 -10.59
C ALA A 48 2.62 -23.14 -10.96
N ALA A 49 2.14 -24.07 -11.80
CA ALA A 49 0.80 -24.03 -12.38
C ALA A 49 -0.37 -24.00 -11.38
N LYS A 50 -0.14 -24.38 -10.11
CA LYS A 50 -1.12 -24.30 -9.02
C LYS A 50 -0.61 -23.50 -7.82
N ALA A 51 0.49 -22.77 -8.01
CA ALA A 51 1.11 -22.03 -6.93
C ALA A 51 0.19 -20.90 -6.45
N SER A 52 0.10 -20.73 -5.13
CA SER A 52 -0.55 -19.58 -4.52
C SER A 52 0.24 -18.30 -4.80
N LEU A 53 -0.43 -17.15 -4.72
CA LEU A 53 0.24 -15.85 -4.54
C LEU A 53 0.63 -15.59 -3.08
N TYR A 54 0.06 -16.35 -2.15
CA TYR A 54 0.19 -16.13 -0.71
C TYR A 54 0.97 -17.26 -0.05
N PHE A 55 1.48 -17.00 1.15
CA PHE A 55 1.81 -18.08 2.09
C PHE A 55 0.53 -18.49 2.82
N ASP A 56 -0.24 -19.38 2.19
CA ASP A 56 -1.62 -19.73 2.58
C ASP A 56 -1.75 -20.07 4.08
N TYR A 57 -0.88 -20.95 4.59
CA TYR A 57 -0.89 -21.39 5.99
C TYR A 57 -0.61 -20.25 6.98
N LEU A 58 0.34 -19.37 6.65
CA LEU A 58 0.69 -18.22 7.50
C LEU A 58 -0.48 -17.24 7.54
N LEU A 59 -1.05 -16.89 6.39
CA LEU A 59 -2.19 -15.99 6.29
C LEU A 59 -3.40 -16.53 7.08
N PHE A 60 -3.70 -17.82 6.94
CA PHE A 60 -4.76 -18.46 7.71
C PHE A 60 -4.51 -18.41 9.22
N THR A 61 -3.29 -18.74 9.66
CA THR A 61 -2.92 -18.74 11.07
C THR A 61 -3.03 -17.34 11.67
N LYS A 62 -2.53 -16.32 10.97
CA LYS A 62 -2.65 -14.92 11.42
C LYS A 62 -4.08 -14.43 11.43
N ALA A 63 -4.89 -14.80 10.44
CA ALA A 63 -6.33 -14.48 10.45
C ALA A 63 -7.02 -15.08 11.68
N ARG A 64 -6.71 -16.33 12.06
CA ARG A 64 -7.26 -16.93 13.29
C ARG A 64 -6.77 -16.27 14.57
N GLU A 65 -5.50 -15.90 14.63
CA GLU A 65 -4.90 -15.25 15.79
C GLU A 65 -5.52 -13.86 16.03
N PHE A 66 -5.70 -13.08 14.97
CA PHE A 66 -6.26 -11.74 15.06
C PHE A 66 -7.77 -11.71 15.30
N ASN A 67 -8.48 -12.79 14.97
CA ASN A 67 -9.94 -12.84 15.00
C ASN A 67 -10.38 -14.06 15.81
N SER A 68 -10.60 -13.88 17.11
CA SER A 68 -10.92 -14.97 18.06
C SER A 68 -12.16 -15.79 17.70
N LYS A 69 -13.09 -15.24 16.91
CA LYS A 69 -14.32 -15.90 16.43
C LYS A 69 -14.22 -16.44 15.01
N TYR A 70 -13.05 -16.37 14.38
CA TYR A 70 -12.84 -16.84 13.01
C TYR A 70 -12.77 -18.36 12.95
N SER A 71 -13.76 -18.96 12.29
CA SER A 71 -13.95 -20.42 12.22
C SER A 71 -13.99 -20.96 10.79
N GLU A 72 -13.74 -20.13 9.77
CA GLU A 72 -13.69 -20.59 8.38
C GLU A 72 -12.50 -21.55 8.18
N ALA A 73 -12.63 -22.52 7.27
CA ALA A 73 -11.54 -23.43 6.94
C ALA A 73 -10.41 -22.72 6.17
N GLU A 74 -9.18 -23.24 6.23
CA GLU A 74 -7.95 -22.64 5.68
C GLU A 74 -8.08 -22.10 4.25
N GLY A 75 -8.72 -22.87 3.35
CA GLY A 75 -8.88 -22.48 1.95
C GLY A 75 -9.97 -21.44 1.68
N VAL A 76 -10.83 -21.09 2.65
CA VAL A 76 -12.00 -20.22 2.41
C VAL A 76 -11.55 -18.78 2.14
N LEU A 77 -10.71 -18.22 3.01
CA LEU A 77 -10.17 -16.87 2.84
C LEU A 77 -9.33 -16.78 1.57
N ILE A 78 -8.39 -17.71 1.37
CA ILE A 78 -7.54 -17.75 0.19
C ILE A 78 -8.38 -17.85 -1.08
N GLY A 79 -9.40 -18.71 -1.09
CA GLY A 79 -10.32 -18.85 -2.21
C GLY A 79 -11.10 -17.55 -2.49
N ARG A 80 -11.48 -16.80 -1.45
CA ARG A 80 -12.12 -15.48 -1.59
C ARG A 80 -11.17 -14.46 -2.22
N LEU A 81 -9.95 -14.34 -1.69
CA LEU A 81 -8.95 -13.41 -2.18
C LEU A 81 -8.53 -13.73 -3.62
N ARG A 82 -8.44 -15.01 -4.01
CA ARG A 82 -8.12 -15.43 -5.40
C ARG A 82 -9.23 -15.15 -6.41
N ARG A 83 -10.48 -14.93 -5.96
CA ARG A 83 -11.61 -14.59 -6.84
C ARG A 83 -11.70 -13.10 -7.14
N LEU A 84 -10.91 -12.27 -6.47
CA LEU A 84 -10.82 -10.85 -6.78
C LEU A 84 -10.35 -10.67 -8.22
N GLN A 85 -10.95 -9.70 -8.91
CA GLN A 85 -10.65 -9.46 -10.30
C GLN A 85 -9.21 -8.96 -10.45
N ALA A 86 -8.48 -9.48 -11.45
CA ALA A 86 -7.13 -9.04 -11.80
C ALA A 86 -7.14 -7.68 -12.52
N ASN A 87 -7.69 -6.67 -11.85
CA ASN A 87 -7.82 -5.30 -12.33
C ASN A 87 -7.78 -4.31 -11.14
N ILE A 88 -7.84 -3.02 -11.46
CA ILE A 88 -7.83 -1.95 -10.46
C ILE A 88 -8.96 -2.04 -9.42
N PHE A 89 -10.11 -2.64 -9.76
CA PHE A 89 -11.24 -2.79 -8.84
C PHE A 89 -10.97 -3.90 -7.82
N GLY A 90 -10.46 -5.06 -8.26
CA GLY A 90 -10.04 -6.11 -7.34
C GLY A 90 -8.88 -5.68 -6.47
N ASN A 91 -7.95 -4.87 -7.00
CA ASN A 91 -6.90 -4.25 -6.18
C ASN A 91 -7.47 -3.26 -5.14
N ARG A 92 -8.47 -2.43 -5.49
CA ARG A 92 -9.17 -1.57 -4.53
C ARG A 92 -9.83 -2.36 -3.41
N GLU A 93 -10.53 -3.43 -3.77
CA GLU A 93 -11.16 -4.33 -2.80
C GLU A 93 -10.10 -4.99 -1.90
N PHE A 94 -8.99 -5.44 -2.47
CA PHE A 94 -7.88 -6.02 -1.71
C PHE A 94 -7.26 -5.03 -0.72
N LEU A 95 -7.13 -3.74 -1.09
CA LEU A 95 -6.67 -2.72 -0.14
C LEU A 95 -7.62 -2.58 1.06
N GLY A 96 -8.93 -2.73 0.85
CA GLY A 96 -9.91 -2.79 1.94
C GLY A 96 -9.65 -3.95 2.90
N TYR A 97 -9.34 -5.16 2.37
CA TYR A 97 -8.91 -6.29 3.20
C TYR A 97 -7.64 -5.99 3.99
N LEU A 98 -6.62 -5.38 3.36
CA LEU A 98 -5.39 -4.96 4.06
C LEU A 98 -5.67 -3.93 5.17
N ARG A 99 -6.72 -3.11 5.01
CA ARG A 99 -7.18 -2.12 6.00
C ARG A 99 -8.15 -2.69 7.04
N ASN A 100 -8.38 -4.01 7.04
CA ASN A 100 -9.30 -4.72 7.92
C ASN A 100 -10.78 -4.35 7.70
N GLU A 101 -11.15 -3.93 6.49
CA GLU A 101 -12.53 -3.60 6.11
C GLU A 101 -13.31 -4.82 5.58
N GLY A 102 -12.60 -5.93 5.32
CA GLY A 102 -13.19 -7.21 4.95
C GLY A 102 -14.06 -7.79 6.08
N LYS A 103 -14.91 -8.76 5.74
CA LYS A 103 -15.84 -9.40 6.69
C LYS A 103 -15.67 -10.91 6.72
N PHE A 104 -16.07 -11.55 7.81
CA PHE A 104 -16.31 -13.00 7.85
C PHE A 104 -17.59 -13.31 8.61
N PHE A 105 -18.25 -14.42 8.26
CA PHE A 105 -19.47 -14.84 8.94
C PHE A 105 -19.15 -15.59 10.23
N CYS A 106 -19.66 -15.11 11.36
CA CYS A 106 -19.57 -15.78 12.65
C CYS A 106 -20.86 -16.57 12.90
N ALA A 107 -20.77 -17.91 12.88
CA ALA A 107 -21.93 -18.77 13.05
C ALA A 107 -22.57 -18.63 14.45
N ASP A 108 -21.74 -18.49 15.49
CA ASP A 108 -22.18 -18.36 16.88
C ASP A 108 -23.01 -17.09 17.13
N GLU A 109 -22.72 -16.01 16.39
CA GLU A 109 -23.43 -14.74 16.49
C GLU A 109 -24.44 -14.51 15.36
N ASN A 110 -24.51 -15.43 14.40
CA ASN A 110 -25.32 -15.33 13.19
C ASN A 110 -25.22 -13.95 12.48
N ARG A 111 -24.00 -13.41 12.39
CA ARG A 111 -23.73 -12.10 11.76
C ARG A 111 -22.32 -12.02 11.19
N GLU A 112 -22.10 -11.00 10.37
CA GLU A 112 -20.76 -10.65 9.88
C GLU A 112 -19.96 -9.86 10.93
N LEU A 113 -18.68 -10.19 11.05
CA LEU A 113 -17.69 -9.49 11.86
C LEU A 113 -16.57 -8.94 10.97
N ASP A 114 -15.88 -7.92 11.46
CA ASP A 114 -14.69 -7.37 10.80
C ASP A 114 -13.57 -8.42 10.75
N LEU A 115 -12.96 -8.59 9.58
CA LEU A 115 -11.82 -9.45 9.37
C LEU A 115 -10.54 -8.64 9.50
N LYS A 116 -9.79 -8.86 10.58
CA LYS A 116 -8.47 -8.29 10.77
C LYS A 116 -7.38 -9.16 10.11
N LEU A 117 -6.66 -8.62 9.14
CA LEU A 117 -5.52 -9.26 8.47
C LEU A 117 -4.18 -8.62 8.85
N ILE A 118 -4.18 -7.36 9.29
CA ILE A 118 -2.98 -6.64 9.71
C ILE A 118 -3.23 -5.93 11.04
N ASP A 119 -2.31 -6.06 11.98
CA ASP A 119 -2.28 -5.25 13.19
C ASP A 119 -1.50 -3.95 12.98
N PHE A 120 -2.21 -2.85 12.77
CA PHE A 120 -1.61 -1.52 12.63
C PHE A 120 -1.32 -0.82 13.97
N LYS A 121 -1.69 -1.42 15.11
CA LYS A 121 -1.48 -0.86 16.44
C LYS A 121 -0.26 -1.50 17.11
N THR A 122 -0.24 -2.83 17.17
CA THR A 122 0.88 -3.63 17.68
C THR A 122 1.58 -4.26 16.48
N ILE A 123 2.55 -3.54 15.92
CA ILE A 123 3.18 -3.88 14.64
C ILE A 123 3.86 -5.26 14.72
N GLU A 124 4.41 -5.57 15.88
CA GLU A 124 5.17 -6.78 16.22
C GLU A 124 4.31 -8.04 16.23
N ASP A 125 2.98 -7.90 16.29
CA ASP A 125 2.05 -9.03 16.14
C ASP A 125 1.95 -9.47 14.67
N ASN A 126 2.47 -8.70 13.70
CA ASN A 126 2.54 -9.14 12.30
C ASN A 126 3.84 -9.89 12.01
N VAL A 127 3.78 -10.80 11.05
CA VAL A 127 4.94 -11.47 10.46
C VAL A 127 5.35 -10.71 9.20
N PHE A 128 6.62 -10.28 9.16
CA PHE A 128 7.22 -9.55 8.05
C PHE A 128 8.27 -10.44 7.38
N GLU A 129 8.04 -10.78 6.13
CA GLU A 129 8.91 -11.66 5.34
C GLU A 129 9.33 -11.02 4.03
N VAL A 130 10.54 -11.33 3.57
CA VAL A 130 11.05 -10.91 2.27
C VAL A 130 11.59 -12.12 1.54
N THR A 131 11.26 -12.25 0.26
CA THR A 131 11.72 -13.35 -0.60
C THR A 131 12.29 -12.81 -1.88
N GLU A 132 13.08 -13.63 -2.56
CA GLU A 132 13.62 -13.33 -3.88
C GLU A 132 13.06 -14.26 -4.95
N GLU A 133 13.23 -13.86 -6.22
CA GLU A 133 12.93 -14.67 -7.40
C GLU A 133 11.47 -15.18 -7.41
N PHE A 134 10.54 -14.30 -7.06
CA PHE A 134 9.13 -14.64 -6.83
C PHE A 134 8.42 -14.90 -8.17
N TYR A 135 8.28 -16.18 -8.52
CA TYR A 135 7.73 -16.60 -9.81
C TYR A 135 6.23 -16.89 -9.74
N VAL A 136 5.48 -16.50 -10.78
CA VAL A 136 4.07 -16.86 -11.01
C VAL A 136 3.89 -17.26 -12.46
N HIS A 137 3.00 -18.23 -12.69
CA HIS A 137 2.56 -18.62 -14.02
C HIS A 137 1.04 -18.74 -14.05
N ASN A 138 0.38 -17.99 -14.93
CA ASN A 138 -1.10 -17.95 -15.02
C ASN A 138 -1.68 -18.85 -16.12
N GLY A 139 -0.84 -19.66 -16.76
CA GLY A 139 -1.25 -20.56 -17.84
C GLY A 139 -0.89 -20.04 -19.23
N ALA A 140 -0.79 -18.71 -19.39
CA ALA A 140 -0.36 -18.06 -20.63
C ALA A 140 1.04 -17.44 -20.50
N TYR A 141 1.28 -16.75 -19.40
CA TYR A 141 2.53 -16.04 -19.12
C TYR A 141 3.15 -16.52 -17.81
N GLY A 142 4.47 -16.41 -17.73
CA GLY A 142 5.25 -16.71 -16.54
C GLY A 142 6.26 -15.61 -16.27
N ASN A 143 6.11 -14.93 -15.14
CA ASN A 143 6.91 -13.78 -14.77
C ASN A 143 7.54 -13.96 -13.39
N ARG A 144 8.65 -13.24 -13.15
CA ARG A 144 9.46 -13.36 -11.95
C ARG A 144 9.87 -11.99 -11.44
N GLU A 145 9.46 -11.71 -10.22
CA GLU A 145 9.85 -10.49 -9.52
C GLU A 145 11.14 -10.72 -8.72
N ASP A 146 12.01 -9.72 -8.71
CA ASP A 146 13.34 -9.86 -8.11
C ASP A 146 13.27 -9.99 -6.57
N VAL A 147 12.58 -9.06 -5.89
CA VAL A 147 12.41 -9.07 -4.43
C VAL A 147 10.97 -8.70 -4.07
N VAL A 148 10.31 -9.55 -3.28
CA VAL A 148 8.93 -9.35 -2.83
C VAL A 148 8.84 -9.34 -1.31
N PHE A 149 8.15 -8.34 -0.78
CA PHE A 149 7.88 -8.15 0.64
C PHE A 149 6.47 -8.62 0.98
N LEU A 150 6.36 -9.44 2.02
CA LEU A 150 5.12 -10.05 2.48
C LEU A 150 4.81 -9.67 3.93
N ILE A 151 3.54 -9.36 4.20
CA ILE A 151 3.01 -9.14 5.55
C ILE A 151 1.96 -10.22 5.81
N ASN A 152 2.16 -11.02 6.86
CA ASN A 152 1.28 -12.14 7.22
C ASN A 152 1.02 -13.09 6.04
N GLY A 153 2.03 -13.31 5.20
CA GLY A 153 1.94 -14.17 4.01
C GLY A 153 1.29 -13.52 2.78
N ILE A 154 0.94 -12.23 2.83
CA ILE A 154 0.39 -11.48 1.69
C ILE A 154 1.50 -10.67 1.03
N PRO A 155 1.78 -10.83 -0.29
CA PRO A 155 2.71 -9.94 -0.99
C PRO A 155 2.11 -8.54 -1.11
N VAL A 156 2.84 -7.53 -0.64
CA VAL A 156 2.37 -6.13 -0.59
C VAL A 156 3.22 -5.18 -1.41
N MET A 157 4.48 -5.54 -1.67
CA MET A 157 5.43 -4.69 -2.37
C MET A 157 6.49 -5.49 -3.11
N VAL A 158 6.79 -5.04 -4.34
CA VAL A 158 7.89 -5.55 -5.17
C VAL A 158 9.01 -4.53 -5.35
N ILE A 159 10.25 -5.02 -5.45
CA ILE A 159 11.43 -4.26 -5.87
C ILE A 159 12.05 -4.93 -7.10
N GLU A 160 12.00 -4.25 -8.23
CA GLU A 160 12.72 -4.62 -9.45
C GLU A 160 14.13 -4.04 -9.42
N CYS A 161 15.13 -4.91 -9.53
CA CYS A 161 16.54 -4.54 -9.51
C CYS A 161 17.08 -4.48 -10.95
N LYS A 162 18.04 -3.60 -11.21
CA LYS A 162 18.79 -3.50 -12.47
C LYS A 162 20.27 -3.26 -12.19
N ASN A 163 21.13 -3.53 -13.18
CA ASN A 163 22.57 -3.24 -13.07
C ASN A 163 22.79 -1.73 -13.04
N ALA A 164 23.77 -1.26 -12.26
CA ALA A 164 24.07 0.17 -12.16
C ALA A 164 24.72 0.70 -13.45
N ASP A 165 25.42 -0.18 -14.17
CA ASP A 165 26.09 0.13 -15.43
C ASP A 165 25.14 0.22 -16.65
N MET A 166 23.83 -0.02 -16.47
CA MET A 166 22.85 0.09 -17.56
C MET A 166 22.32 1.52 -17.67
N ASP A 167 22.39 2.08 -18.88
CA ASP A 167 21.70 3.34 -19.19
C ASP A 167 20.19 3.18 -18.97
N GLU A 168 19.59 4.19 -18.35
CA GLU A 168 18.15 4.23 -18.03
C GLU A 168 17.64 3.01 -17.23
N ALA A 169 18.51 2.38 -16.42
CA ALA A 169 18.20 1.17 -15.65
C ALA A 169 16.84 1.23 -14.92
N ILE A 170 16.53 2.32 -14.22
CA ILE A 170 15.22 2.48 -13.55
C ILE A 170 14.05 2.41 -14.54
N ALA A 171 14.17 3.06 -15.71
CA ALA A 171 13.11 3.06 -16.70
C ALA A 171 12.84 1.65 -17.22
N ILE A 172 13.90 0.85 -17.44
CA ILE A 172 13.80 -0.56 -17.81
C ILE A 172 13.07 -1.36 -16.72
N GLY A 173 13.39 -1.13 -15.44
CA GLY A 173 12.67 -1.75 -14.31
C GLY A 173 11.19 -1.37 -14.28
N ILE A 174 10.86 -0.10 -14.54
CA ILE A 174 9.47 0.37 -14.64
C ILE A 174 8.77 -0.29 -15.83
N ASP A 175 9.42 -0.40 -16.99
CA ASP A 175 8.84 -1.07 -18.17
C ASP A 175 8.58 -2.56 -17.94
N GLN A 176 9.41 -3.22 -17.12
CA GLN A 176 9.15 -4.59 -16.66
C GLN A 176 7.89 -4.65 -15.77
N ILE A 177 7.71 -3.73 -14.83
CA ILE A 177 6.46 -3.61 -14.06
C ILE A 177 5.26 -3.38 -14.99
N ARG A 178 5.39 -2.55 -16.03
CA ARG A 178 4.31 -2.33 -17.03
C ARG A 178 3.95 -3.64 -17.73
N ARG A 179 4.96 -4.36 -18.24
CA ARG A 179 4.75 -5.66 -18.88
C ARG A 179 4.04 -6.65 -17.95
N TYR A 180 4.38 -6.69 -16.67
CA TYR A 180 3.73 -7.58 -15.71
C TYR A 180 2.25 -7.22 -15.49
N HIS A 181 1.85 -5.94 -15.64
CA HIS A 181 0.43 -5.56 -15.56
C HIS A 181 -0.36 -6.14 -16.75
N ASP A 182 0.29 -6.32 -17.91
CA ASP A 182 -0.34 -6.87 -19.10
C ASP A 182 -0.32 -8.41 -19.11
N GLU A 183 0.80 -9.02 -18.69
CA GLU A 183 1.04 -10.47 -18.78
C GLU A 183 0.53 -11.25 -17.58
N THR A 184 0.75 -10.73 -16.37
CA THR A 184 0.44 -11.39 -15.08
C THR A 184 -0.16 -10.39 -14.08
N PRO A 185 -1.31 -9.76 -14.41
CA PRO A 185 -1.96 -8.76 -13.55
C PRO A 185 -2.32 -9.29 -12.16
N GLU A 186 -2.34 -10.60 -11.97
CA GLU A 186 -2.63 -11.26 -10.70
C GLU A 186 -1.64 -10.89 -9.60
N PHE A 187 -0.37 -10.61 -9.92
CA PHE A 187 0.61 -10.07 -8.94
C PHE A 187 0.07 -8.82 -8.26
N PHE A 188 -0.49 -7.94 -9.08
CA PHE A 188 -0.86 -6.59 -8.68
C PHE A 188 -2.26 -6.49 -8.10
N VAL A 189 -2.93 -7.62 -7.82
CA VAL A 189 -4.12 -7.62 -6.97
C VAL A 189 -3.74 -7.42 -5.51
N PRO A 190 -2.91 -8.28 -4.88
CA PRO A 190 -2.45 -8.08 -3.52
C PRO A 190 -1.33 -7.03 -3.40
N GLU A 191 -0.46 -6.92 -4.40
CA GLU A 191 0.64 -5.97 -4.34
C GLU A 191 0.16 -4.54 -4.56
N MET A 192 0.54 -3.67 -3.63
CA MET A 192 0.08 -2.30 -3.60
C MET A 192 1.14 -1.33 -4.11
N ILE A 193 2.40 -1.61 -3.82
CA ILE A 193 3.54 -0.71 -4.06
C ILE A 193 4.53 -1.43 -4.97
N PHE A 194 5.04 -0.73 -5.98
CA PHE A 194 6.18 -1.23 -6.74
C PHE A 194 7.35 -0.26 -6.59
N THR A 195 8.56 -0.79 -6.72
CA THR A 195 9.78 -0.01 -6.75
C THR A 195 10.74 -0.51 -7.83
N ALA A 196 11.63 0.38 -8.28
CA ALA A 196 12.70 0.05 -9.21
C ALA A 196 14.01 0.72 -8.76
N THR A 197 15.11 -0.03 -8.78
CA THR A 197 16.43 0.44 -8.33
C THR A 197 17.60 -0.22 -9.05
N GLU A 198 18.66 0.55 -9.21
CA GLU A 198 19.96 0.23 -9.79
C GLU A 198 21.10 0.52 -8.78
N ALA A 199 20.79 0.40 -7.48
CA ALA A 199 21.63 0.78 -6.33
C ALA A 199 21.85 2.28 -6.09
N ILE A 200 21.81 3.11 -7.14
CA ILE A 200 21.97 4.57 -7.01
C ILE A 200 20.61 5.24 -6.83
N GLY A 201 19.72 5.08 -7.81
CA GLY A 201 18.34 5.55 -7.77
C GLY A 201 17.42 4.60 -7.00
N PHE A 202 16.25 5.11 -6.63
CA PHE A 202 15.20 4.32 -5.97
C PHE A 202 13.87 5.01 -6.25
N SER A 203 13.14 4.48 -7.23
CA SER A 203 11.82 4.98 -7.60
C SER A 203 10.75 4.08 -7.01
N TYR A 204 9.61 4.67 -6.65
CA TYR A 204 8.45 3.95 -6.18
C TYR A 204 7.18 4.53 -6.77
N GLY A 205 6.17 3.69 -6.87
CA GLY A 205 4.83 4.05 -7.32
C GLY A 205 3.82 3.10 -6.72
N VAL A 206 2.62 3.12 -7.30
CA VAL A 206 1.52 2.27 -6.88
C VAL A 206 1.06 1.44 -8.06
N THR A 207 0.78 0.16 -7.83
CA THR A 207 0.23 -0.73 -8.87
C THR A 207 -1.04 -0.13 -9.48
N TRP A 208 -1.33 -0.41 -10.74
CA TRP A 208 -2.45 0.20 -11.49
C TRP A 208 -2.33 1.74 -11.69
N ASN A 209 -1.17 2.35 -11.41
CA ASN A 209 -0.82 3.68 -11.88
C ASN A 209 0.67 3.76 -12.27
N ILE A 210 0.93 3.35 -13.51
CA ILE A 210 2.28 3.24 -14.10
C ILE A 210 2.68 4.49 -14.92
N VAL A 211 1.94 5.59 -14.75
CA VAL A 211 2.21 6.85 -15.45
C VAL A 211 3.42 7.54 -14.82
N ARG A 212 4.42 7.90 -15.63
CA ARG A 212 5.71 8.46 -15.18
C ARG A 212 5.59 9.62 -14.17
N ARG A 213 4.59 10.51 -14.32
CA ARG A 213 4.38 11.65 -13.41
C ARG A 213 3.96 11.27 -11.99
N ASN A 214 3.44 10.05 -11.81
CA ASN A 214 2.99 9.50 -10.54
C ASN A 214 3.98 8.48 -9.95
N ILE A 215 5.18 8.38 -10.54
CA ILE A 215 6.30 7.60 -10.05
C ILE A 215 7.28 8.57 -9.40
N PHE A 216 7.58 8.34 -8.12
CA PHE A 216 8.35 9.26 -7.30
C PHE A 216 9.72 8.68 -6.98
N ASN A 217 10.69 9.56 -6.74
CA ASN A 217 12.01 9.16 -6.24
C ASN A 217 12.04 9.23 -4.72
N TRP A 218 12.46 8.15 -4.08
CA TRP A 218 12.71 8.15 -2.64
C TRP A 218 14.06 8.82 -2.35
N LYS A 219 14.02 9.91 -1.60
CA LYS A 219 15.20 10.72 -1.30
C LYS A 219 15.72 10.40 0.09
N GLN A 220 17.05 10.34 0.19
CA GLN A 220 17.78 10.28 1.44
C GLN A 220 18.84 11.39 1.47
N LYS A 221 19.20 11.85 2.67
CA LYS A 221 20.20 12.92 2.84
C LYS A 221 21.54 12.56 2.21
N GLN A 222 21.89 11.27 2.23
CA GLN A 222 23.11 10.74 1.64
C GLN A 222 22.77 10.15 0.26
N ILE A 223 23.23 10.82 -0.80
CA ILE A 223 23.03 10.40 -2.19
C ILE A 223 23.79 9.09 -2.44
N GLY A 224 23.20 8.18 -3.21
CA GLY A 224 23.85 6.93 -3.65
C GLY A 224 23.98 5.83 -2.58
N LYS A 225 23.44 6.01 -1.37
CA LYS A 225 23.43 4.96 -0.34
C LYS A 225 22.16 4.10 -0.45
N LEU A 226 22.26 2.99 -1.19
CA LEU A 226 21.18 1.99 -1.30
C LEU A 226 20.66 1.57 0.07
N GLU A 227 21.58 1.27 1.01
CA GLU A 227 21.25 0.89 2.39
C GLU A 227 20.29 1.88 3.05
N ALA A 228 20.64 3.17 3.08
CA ALA A 228 19.81 4.19 3.71
C ALA A 228 18.43 4.30 3.06
N LYS A 229 18.35 4.13 1.73
CA LYS A 229 17.08 4.18 0.99
C LYS A 229 16.22 2.96 1.29
N VAL A 230 16.79 1.76 1.24
CA VAL A 230 16.10 0.50 1.54
C VAL A 230 15.64 0.49 2.99
N LYS A 231 16.54 0.76 3.95
CA LYS A 231 16.21 0.75 5.38
C LYS A 231 15.13 1.76 5.77
N SER A 232 15.06 2.90 5.09
CA SER A 232 14.04 3.92 5.37
C SER A 232 12.73 3.74 4.63
N PHE A 233 12.76 3.24 3.38
CA PHE A 233 11.55 2.97 2.61
C PHE A 233 10.91 1.65 3.02
N CYS A 234 11.71 0.60 3.21
CA CYS A 234 11.21 -0.72 3.59
C CYS A 234 11.02 -0.86 5.11
N ASP A 235 11.17 0.22 5.90
CA ASP A 235 10.85 0.20 7.32
C ASP A 235 9.42 -0.34 7.54
N ARG A 236 9.27 -1.27 8.48
CA ARG A 236 7.99 -1.96 8.73
C ARG A 236 6.87 -0.99 9.06
N ARG A 237 7.16 0.07 9.83
CA ARG A 237 6.17 1.10 10.15
C ARG A 237 5.85 1.94 8.93
N HIS A 238 6.86 2.29 8.13
CA HIS A 238 6.64 3.04 6.89
C HIS A 238 5.73 2.28 5.92
N ILE A 239 5.99 0.99 5.64
CA ILE A 239 5.15 0.21 4.73
C ILE A 239 3.72 0.08 5.25
N LEU A 240 3.54 -0.21 6.54
CA LEU A 240 2.21 -0.25 7.16
C LEU A 240 1.47 1.09 7.05
N ASP A 241 2.17 2.19 7.30
CA ASP A 241 1.65 3.55 7.19
C ASP A 241 1.23 3.86 5.73
N MET A 242 2.04 3.47 4.75
CA MET A 242 1.71 3.63 3.33
C MET A 242 0.44 2.86 2.95
N LEU A 243 0.31 1.60 3.36
CA LEU A 243 -0.86 0.76 3.09
C LEU A 243 -2.12 1.30 3.78
N LYS A 244 -2.01 1.62 5.08
CA LYS A 244 -3.14 2.08 5.89
C LYS A 244 -3.62 3.46 5.47
N HIS A 245 -2.72 4.34 5.07
CA HIS A 245 -3.01 5.76 5.00
C HIS A 245 -2.77 6.35 3.61
N PHE A 246 -1.69 6.03 2.92
CA PHE A 246 -1.22 6.88 1.83
C PHE A 246 -1.50 6.37 0.41
N ILE A 247 -2.27 5.30 0.28
CA ILE A 247 -2.85 4.87 -0.99
C ILE A 247 -4.31 5.33 -1.06
N VAL A 248 -4.66 6.01 -2.15
CA VAL A 248 -5.97 6.63 -2.36
C VAL A 248 -6.54 6.20 -3.71
N PHE A 249 -7.82 5.83 -3.71
CA PHE A 249 -8.60 5.66 -4.93
C PHE A 249 -9.50 6.88 -5.11
N ALA A 250 -9.50 7.42 -6.32
CA ALA A 250 -10.30 8.58 -6.68
C ALA A 250 -10.89 8.38 -8.07
N GLU A 251 -12.15 8.76 -8.25
CA GLU A 251 -12.78 8.80 -9.57
C GLU A 251 -12.47 10.13 -10.24
N LYS A 252 -12.00 10.07 -11.48
CA LYS A 252 -11.77 11.24 -12.32
C LYS A 252 -12.24 10.90 -13.73
N ASP A 253 -13.07 11.77 -14.30
CA ASP A 253 -13.61 11.58 -15.64
C ASP A 253 -14.30 10.21 -15.82
N GLU A 254 -15.06 9.77 -14.79
CA GLU A 254 -15.72 8.45 -14.69
C GLU A 254 -14.77 7.23 -14.65
N GLU A 255 -13.46 7.46 -14.58
CA GLU A 255 -12.45 6.42 -14.43
C GLU A 255 -11.90 6.33 -13.01
N LEU A 256 -11.84 5.11 -12.48
CA LEU A 256 -11.18 4.84 -11.21
C LEU A 256 -9.66 5.01 -11.37
N ASN A 257 -9.07 5.89 -10.57
CA ASN A 257 -7.64 6.12 -10.52
C ASN A 257 -7.11 5.78 -9.13
N LYS A 258 -5.90 5.21 -9.07
CA LYS A 258 -5.18 4.93 -7.82
C LYS A 258 -3.98 5.85 -7.69
N TYR A 259 -3.72 6.37 -6.50
CA TYR A 259 -2.59 7.25 -6.20
C TYR A 259 -1.90 6.82 -4.92
N ILE A 260 -0.63 7.20 -4.80
CA ILE A 260 0.16 7.09 -3.57
C ILE A 260 0.72 8.47 -3.24
N LEU A 261 0.69 8.87 -1.97
CA LEU A 261 1.26 10.16 -1.58
C LEU A 261 2.79 10.09 -1.65
N ALA A 262 3.39 11.13 -2.23
CA ALA A 262 4.82 11.28 -2.30
C ALA A 262 5.43 11.59 -0.92
N GLN A 263 6.71 11.27 -0.74
CA GLN A 263 7.49 11.44 0.50
C GLN A 263 7.28 12.81 1.19
N HIS A 264 7.26 13.89 0.42
CA HIS A 264 7.05 15.25 0.95
C HIS A 264 5.61 15.48 1.44
N GLN A 265 4.62 14.88 0.76
CA GLN A 265 3.22 14.94 1.17
C GLN A 265 2.99 14.13 2.45
N VAL A 266 3.54 12.91 2.54
CA VAL A 266 3.48 12.08 3.76
C VAL A 266 4.07 12.84 4.95
N GLY A 267 5.27 13.40 4.78
CA GLY A 267 5.91 14.20 5.82
C GLY A 267 5.15 15.49 6.17
N ALA A 268 4.38 16.06 5.25
CA ALA A 268 3.53 17.22 5.53
C ALA A 268 2.29 16.82 6.33
N VAL A 269 1.63 15.71 5.96
CA VAL A 269 0.45 15.18 6.65
C VAL A 269 0.76 14.90 8.12
N HIS A 270 1.81 14.12 8.41
CA HIS A 270 2.22 13.83 9.80
C HIS A 270 2.48 15.10 10.61
N ARG A 271 3.25 16.05 10.06
CA ARG A 271 3.53 17.32 10.74
C ARG A 271 2.29 18.19 10.97
N VAL A 272 1.30 18.13 10.08
CA VAL A 272 0.04 18.83 10.27
C VAL A 272 -0.75 18.20 11.42
N VAL A 273 -0.89 16.86 11.43
CA VAL A 273 -1.60 16.14 12.49
C VAL A 273 -0.92 16.36 13.84
N ASP A 274 0.39 16.14 13.95
CA ASP A 274 1.16 16.36 15.18
C ASP A 274 1.01 17.79 15.70
N ARG A 275 0.99 18.78 14.80
CA ARG A 275 0.83 20.18 15.15
C ARG A 275 -0.58 20.50 15.62
N CYS A 276 -1.60 19.87 15.06
CA CYS A 276 -3.00 20.06 15.48
C CYS A 276 -3.29 19.41 16.83
N LEU A 277 -2.56 18.36 17.21
CA LEU A 277 -2.69 17.69 18.50
C LEU A 277 -1.83 18.33 19.61
N ASP A 278 -0.94 19.25 19.26
CA ASP A 278 -0.12 20.01 20.21
C ASP A 278 -0.90 21.23 20.76
N PRO A 279 -1.26 21.26 22.05
CA PRO A 279 -2.08 22.34 22.64
C PRO A 279 -1.41 23.72 22.61
N GLU A 280 -0.08 23.78 22.49
CA GLU A 280 0.67 25.03 22.45
C GLU A 280 0.73 25.64 21.04
N ARG A 281 0.28 24.91 20.02
CA ARG A 281 0.41 25.30 18.62
C ARG A 281 -0.94 25.51 17.96
N THR A 282 -1.16 26.70 17.42
CA THR A 282 -2.47 27.08 16.87
C THR A 282 -2.48 27.41 15.37
N ARG A 283 -1.32 27.48 14.71
CA ARG A 283 -1.19 27.91 13.29
C ARG A 283 -0.01 27.25 12.61
N GLY A 284 -0.12 26.83 11.36
CA GLY A 284 1.00 26.28 10.58
C GLY A 284 0.91 26.65 9.09
N LEU A 285 2.02 26.52 8.38
CA LEU A 285 2.10 26.74 6.93
C LEU A 285 2.78 25.55 6.26
N VAL A 286 2.10 24.92 5.31
CA VAL A 286 2.69 23.93 4.40
C VAL A 286 2.87 24.59 3.04
N TRP A 287 4.13 24.79 2.63
CA TRP A 287 4.43 25.42 1.34
C TRP A 287 4.79 24.37 0.30
N HIS A 288 3.83 24.08 -0.58
CA HIS A 288 3.95 23.15 -1.68
C HIS A 288 3.76 23.88 -3.03
N THR A 289 4.61 23.55 -4.01
CA THR A 289 4.50 24.11 -5.37
C THR A 289 3.18 23.71 -6.06
N GLN A 290 2.78 24.43 -7.10
CA GLN A 290 1.59 24.09 -7.89
C GLN A 290 1.75 22.72 -8.57
N GLY A 291 0.68 21.93 -8.62
CA GLY A 291 0.70 20.58 -9.22
C GLY A 291 1.32 19.48 -8.36
N SER A 292 1.81 19.78 -7.15
CA SER A 292 2.40 18.79 -6.23
C SER A 292 1.40 17.88 -5.49
N GLY A 293 0.10 17.94 -5.84
CA GLY A 293 -0.94 17.15 -5.17
C GLY A 293 -1.36 17.66 -3.79
N LYS A 294 -1.36 18.97 -3.58
CA LYS A 294 -1.81 19.63 -2.32
C LYS A 294 -3.16 19.13 -1.81
N THR A 295 -4.10 18.89 -2.72
CA THR A 295 -5.45 18.39 -2.39
C THR A 295 -5.40 17.08 -1.62
N PHE A 296 -4.61 16.09 -2.06
CA PHE A 296 -4.47 14.82 -1.34
C PHE A 296 -3.80 14.99 0.02
N THR A 297 -2.83 15.91 0.13
CA THR A 297 -2.21 16.24 1.44
C THR A 297 -3.25 16.77 2.42
N MET A 298 -4.10 17.70 1.97
CA MET A 298 -5.13 18.30 2.82
C MET A 298 -6.20 17.28 3.22
N ILE A 299 -6.72 16.52 2.25
CA ILE A 299 -7.72 15.48 2.48
C ILE A 299 -7.19 14.45 3.49
N LYS A 300 -5.94 14.00 3.33
CA LYS A 300 -5.37 12.99 4.20
C LYS A 300 -5.07 13.52 5.60
N ALA A 301 -4.64 14.76 5.73
CA ALA A 301 -4.49 15.41 7.03
C ALA A 301 -5.84 15.54 7.75
N ALA A 302 -6.90 15.93 7.05
CA ALA A 302 -8.24 16.00 7.62
C ALA A 302 -8.76 14.62 8.07
N GLU A 303 -8.58 13.59 7.23
CA GLU A 303 -8.96 12.22 7.57
C GLU A 303 -8.23 11.70 8.81
N MET A 304 -6.89 11.84 8.83
CA MET A 304 -6.08 11.34 9.95
C MET A 304 -6.38 12.09 11.24
N LEU A 305 -6.55 13.41 11.17
CA LEU A 305 -6.94 14.21 12.34
C LEU A 305 -8.33 13.80 12.84
N PHE A 306 -9.31 13.59 11.96
CA PHE A 306 -10.65 13.18 12.35
C PHE A 306 -10.69 11.78 12.99
N LYS A 307 -9.84 10.85 12.50
CA LYS A 307 -9.74 9.47 13.01
C LYS A 307 -8.78 9.33 14.21
N ALA A 308 -8.02 10.37 14.57
CA ALA A 308 -7.10 10.34 15.69
C ALA A 308 -7.87 10.16 17.02
N PRO A 309 -7.56 9.16 17.85
CA PRO A 309 -8.21 8.97 19.14
C PRO A 309 -8.15 10.21 20.06
N GLU A 310 -7.06 10.97 19.96
CA GLU A 310 -6.76 12.15 20.77
C GLU A 310 -7.56 13.40 20.37
N SER A 311 -8.20 13.41 19.19
CA SER A 311 -8.81 14.63 18.64
C SER A 311 -10.27 14.86 19.04
N GLU A 312 -10.86 13.97 19.84
CA GLU A 312 -12.27 14.04 20.29
C GLU A 312 -13.29 14.23 19.15
N LYS A 313 -13.00 13.73 17.94
CA LYS A 313 -13.82 13.91 16.71
C LYS A 313 -14.10 15.40 16.44
N PRO A 314 -13.09 16.16 15.99
CA PRO A 314 -13.19 17.61 15.86
C PRO A 314 -14.06 18.00 14.66
N THR A 315 -14.55 19.23 14.69
CA THR A 315 -15.06 19.89 13.48
C THR A 315 -13.88 20.38 12.65
N ILE A 316 -13.75 19.90 11.40
CA ILE A 316 -12.67 20.30 10.49
C ILE A 316 -13.27 21.15 9.36
N LEU A 317 -12.84 22.40 9.24
CA LEU A 317 -13.24 23.27 8.14
C LEU A 317 -12.21 23.23 7.02
N LEU A 318 -12.61 22.74 5.85
CA LEU A 318 -11.82 22.77 4.62
C LEU A 318 -12.34 23.90 3.73
N MET A 319 -11.52 24.95 3.58
CA MET A 319 -11.87 26.13 2.78
C MET A 319 -11.17 26.06 1.42
N ILE A 320 -11.94 26.18 0.33
CA ILE A 320 -11.43 26.12 -1.04
C ILE A 320 -11.92 27.34 -1.83
N ASP A 321 -11.12 27.81 -2.79
CA ASP A 321 -11.42 29.01 -3.58
C ASP A 321 -12.37 28.75 -4.77
N ARG A 322 -12.65 27.48 -5.12
CA ARG A 322 -13.43 27.14 -6.32
C ARG A 322 -14.46 26.04 -6.05
N ASN A 323 -15.72 26.31 -6.35
CA ASN A 323 -16.85 25.39 -6.22
C ASN A 323 -16.61 24.01 -6.88
N GLU A 324 -16.05 23.98 -8.10
CA GLU A 324 -15.79 22.70 -8.80
C GLU A 324 -14.79 21.81 -8.04
N LEU A 325 -13.86 22.41 -7.30
CA LEU A 325 -12.90 21.68 -6.47
C LEU A 325 -13.54 21.16 -5.18
N GLU A 326 -14.63 21.77 -4.71
CA GLU A 326 -15.37 21.31 -3.54
C GLU A 326 -16.11 20.01 -3.82
N ASP A 327 -16.83 19.92 -4.95
CA ASP A 327 -17.53 18.70 -5.36
C ASP A 327 -16.55 17.52 -5.54
N GLN A 328 -15.41 17.78 -6.17
CA GLN A 328 -14.34 16.78 -6.31
C GLN A 328 -13.77 16.38 -4.95
N MET A 329 -13.63 17.32 -4.02
CA MET A 329 -13.15 17.04 -2.67
C MET A 329 -14.10 16.14 -1.88
N ILE A 330 -15.40 16.42 -1.94
CA ILE A 330 -16.43 15.64 -1.26
C ILE A 330 -16.42 14.20 -1.77
N LYS A 331 -16.33 14.00 -3.10
CA LYS A 331 -16.20 12.66 -3.70
C LYS A 331 -14.95 11.93 -3.20
N ASN A 332 -13.81 12.62 -3.16
CA ASN A 332 -12.55 12.03 -2.66
C ASN A 332 -12.59 11.70 -1.16
N LEU A 333 -13.24 12.54 -0.34
CA LEU A 333 -13.43 12.27 1.09
C LEU A 333 -14.33 11.04 1.30
N ALA A 334 -15.44 10.96 0.57
CA ALA A 334 -16.33 9.81 0.61
C ALA A 334 -15.61 8.51 0.20
N ALA A 335 -14.75 8.57 -0.83
CA ALA A 335 -13.92 7.43 -1.26
C ALA A 335 -12.89 6.97 -0.19
N LEU A 336 -12.57 7.81 0.79
CA LEU A 336 -11.72 7.48 1.95
C LEU A 336 -12.52 6.99 3.17
N GLY A 337 -13.82 6.70 2.98
CA GLY A 337 -14.73 6.25 4.03
C GLY A 337 -15.11 7.36 5.02
N LEU A 338 -14.92 8.63 4.64
CA LEU A 338 -15.39 9.76 5.43
C LEU A 338 -16.80 10.13 4.97
N HIS A 339 -17.80 9.63 5.70
CA HIS A 339 -19.21 9.92 5.45
C HIS A 339 -19.74 11.11 6.28
N ASN A 340 -19.00 11.53 7.31
CA ASN A 340 -19.30 12.71 8.11
C ASN A 340 -18.77 13.97 7.41
N VAL A 341 -19.26 14.23 6.20
CA VAL A 341 -18.86 15.36 5.37
C VAL A 341 -20.08 16.20 5.01
N GLU A 342 -20.02 17.49 5.27
CA GLU A 342 -21.07 18.46 4.92
C GLU A 342 -20.53 19.50 3.95
N HIS A 343 -21.33 19.81 2.92
CA HIS A 343 -21.05 20.89 1.98
C HIS A 343 -21.77 22.17 2.40
N ALA A 344 -21.03 23.23 2.70
CA ALA A 344 -21.56 24.50 3.18
C ALA A 344 -21.51 25.61 2.11
N SER A 345 -22.23 25.41 0.99
CA SER A 345 -22.28 26.35 -0.15
C SER A 345 -22.77 27.78 0.15
N ARG A 346 -23.24 28.07 1.38
CA ARG A 346 -23.69 29.39 1.83
C ARG A 346 -23.33 29.60 3.29
N ILE A 347 -22.94 30.84 3.63
CA ILE A 347 -22.63 31.27 5.01
C ILE A 347 -23.72 30.87 6.01
N ARG A 348 -25.01 30.96 5.64
CA ARG A 348 -26.12 30.54 6.53
C ARG A 348 -26.05 29.07 6.93
N LYS A 349 -25.66 28.18 6.00
CA LYS A 349 -25.51 26.74 6.29
C LYS A 349 -24.27 26.50 7.16
N LEU A 350 -23.14 27.15 6.86
CA LEU A 350 -21.94 27.07 7.68
C LEU A 350 -22.21 27.50 9.13
N VAL A 351 -22.84 28.67 9.31
CA VAL A 351 -23.21 29.18 10.64
C VAL A 351 -24.14 28.22 11.37
N LYS A 352 -25.09 27.59 10.66
CA LYS A 352 -25.98 26.58 11.25
C LYS A 352 -25.19 25.36 11.74
N LEU A 353 -24.33 24.78 10.89
CA LEU A 353 -23.52 23.61 11.25
C LEU A 353 -22.62 23.86 12.46
N LEU A 354 -22.00 25.04 12.53
CA LEU A 354 -21.15 25.42 13.66
C LEU A 354 -21.96 25.66 14.95
N ARG A 355 -23.18 26.19 14.84
CA ARG A 355 -24.09 26.35 16.00
C ARG A 355 -24.63 25.03 16.51
N ASP A 356 -24.87 24.08 15.61
CA ASP A 356 -25.38 22.74 15.92
C ASP A 356 -24.27 21.79 16.44
N ASP A 357 -23.05 22.30 16.70
CA ASP A 357 -21.87 21.54 17.14
C ASP A 357 -21.56 20.33 16.23
N TYR A 358 -21.67 20.52 14.91
CA TYR A 358 -21.47 19.44 13.95
C TYR A 358 -20.06 18.84 14.04
N ARG A 359 -19.98 17.53 14.33
CA ARG A 359 -18.72 16.77 14.40
C ARG A 359 -18.45 16.03 13.09
N GLY A 360 -17.58 16.62 12.28
CA GLY A 360 -17.26 16.13 10.94
C GLY A 360 -16.41 17.11 10.15
N ILE A 361 -16.32 16.87 8.85
CA ILE A 361 -15.59 17.71 7.91
C ILE A 361 -16.60 18.60 7.19
N ILE A 362 -16.38 19.91 7.20
CA ILE A 362 -17.18 20.88 6.47
C ILE A 362 -16.34 21.41 5.31
N VAL A 363 -16.83 21.25 4.08
CA VAL A 363 -16.23 21.82 2.86
C VAL A 363 -16.97 23.11 2.51
N THR A 364 -16.25 24.22 2.34
CA THR A 364 -16.82 25.55 2.07
C THR A 364 -15.95 26.43 1.19
#